data_AF-A0A349QZ21-F1
#
_entry.id   AF-A0A349QZ21-F1
#
_cell.length_a   1.000
_cell.length_b   1.000
_cell.length_c   1.000
_cell.angle_alpha   90.00
_cell.angle_beta   90.00
_cell.angle_gamma   90.00
#
_symmetry.space_group_name_H-M   'P 1'
#
loop_
_entity.id
_entity.type
_entity.pdbx_description
1 polymer ?
#
loop_
_entity_poly.entity_id
_entity_poly.type
_entity_poly.pdbx_seq_one_letter_code
_entity_poly.pdbx_strand_id
1 'polypeptide(L)'
;PDALAGTRAIRIADFGVCQHAARQQMETSLMDKCLAVCNPYDVIWVNEPIISSSIGFFEQNGFIKQPGISRFEGLALESAIYLKATS
;
A
#
# COMPACT_ATOMS: atom_id res chain seq x y z
N PRO A 1 -8.05 2.27 -9.12
CA PRO A 1 -8.93 1.11 -9.40
C PRO A 1 -10.36 1.58 -9.69
N ASP A 2 -11.08 0.96 -10.63
CA ASP A 2 -12.46 1.35 -10.95
C ASP A 2 -13.39 1.26 -9.72
N ALA A 3 -13.09 0.33 -8.82
CA ALA A 3 -13.75 0.19 -7.52
C ALA A 3 -13.64 1.41 -6.58
N LEU A 4 -12.79 2.39 -6.92
CA LEU A 4 -12.61 3.65 -6.16
C LEU A 4 -13.21 4.87 -6.88
N ALA A 5 -13.93 4.67 -8.00
CA ALA A 5 -14.54 5.77 -8.73
C ALA A 5 -15.54 6.53 -7.84
N GLY A 6 -15.37 7.85 -7.74
CA GLY A 6 -16.20 8.72 -6.88
C GLY A 6 -15.78 8.75 -5.41
N THR A 7 -14.78 7.98 -5.01
CA THR A 7 -14.20 7.99 -3.65
C THR A 7 -12.98 8.90 -3.61
N ARG A 8 -12.76 9.64 -2.51
CA ARG A 8 -11.50 10.37 -2.31
C ARG A 8 -10.42 9.36 -1.94
N ALA A 9 -9.76 8.79 -2.93
CA ALA A 9 -8.73 7.79 -2.74
C ALA A 9 -7.32 8.35 -2.96
N ILE A 10 -6.35 7.89 -2.16
CA ILE A 10 -4.93 8.24 -2.28
C ILE A 10 -4.08 6.96 -2.36
N ARG A 11 -3.02 7.01 -3.15
CA ARG A 11 -2.08 5.89 -3.29
C ARG A 11 -0.84 6.10 -2.44
N ILE A 12 -0.39 5.06 -1.74
CA ILE A 12 1.01 4.96 -1.30
C ILE A 12 1.78 4.26 -2.43
N ALA A 13 2.70 4.97 -3.06
CA ALA A 13 3.58 4.45 -4.10
C ALA A 13 5.01 4.30 -3.59
N ASP A 14 5.76 3.36 -4.16
CA ASP A 14 7.20 3.16 -3.94
C ASP A 14 7.61 3.06 -2.47
N PHE A 15 6.80 2.37 -1.66
CA PHE A 15 7.08 2.16 -0.25
C PHE A 15 8.28 1.23 -0.07
N GLY A 16 9.28 1.70 0.66
CA GLY A 16 10.43 0.89 1.03
C GLY A 16 11.40 1.65 1.91
N VAL A 17 12.23 0.91 2.63
CA VAL A 17 13.35 1.47 3.39
C VAL A 17 14.64 0.75 2.99
N CYS A 18 15.77 1.44 3.13
CA CYS A 18 17.07 0.84 2.90
C CYS A 18 17.37 -0.28 3.91
N GLN A 19 18.22 -1.23 3.52
CA GLN A 19 18.72 -2.24 4.46
C GLN A 19 19.51 -1.57 5.58
N HIS A 20 19.05 -1.76 6.81
CA HIS A 20 19.62 -1.15 8.00
C HIS A 20 19.30 -1.99 9.24
N ALA A 21 20.12 -1.92 10.28
CA ALA A 21 19.88 -2.65 11.54
C ALA A 21 18.54 -2.26 12.20
N ALA A 22 18.09 -1.03 12.00
CA ALA A 22 16.81 -0.50 12.49
C ALA A 22 15.66 -0.57 11.46
N ARG A 23 15.77 -1.44 10.45
CA ARG A 23 14.83 -1.52 9.31
C ARG A 23 13.37 -1.61 9.76
N GLN A 24 13.06 -2.49 10.71
CA GLN A 24 11.69 -2.69 11.18
C GLN A 24 11.10 -1.41 11.80
N GLN A 25 11.87 -0.71 12.65
CA GLN A 25 11.42 0.54 13.24
C GLN A 25 11.23 1.64 12.18
N MET A 26 12.09 1.65 11.15
CA MET A 26 11.97 2.58 10.03
C MET A 26 10.73 2.29 9.18
N GLU A 27 10.42 1.02 8.88
CA GLU A 27 9.20 0.62 8.15
C GLU A 27 7.94 1.04 8.91
N THR A 28 7.88 0.77 10.22
CA THR A 28 6.77 1.22 11.07
C THR A 28 6.64 2.73 11.08
N SER A 29 7.73 3.47 11.34
CA SER A 29 7.69 4.93 11.39
C SER A 29 7.30 5.56 10.04
N LEU A 30 7.74 4.98 8.92
CA LEU A 30 7.37 5.46 7.59
C LEU A 30 5.88 5.20 7.33
N MET A 31 5.37 4.01 7.66
CA MET A 31 3.96 3.68 7.53
C MET A 31 3.09 4.62 8.35
N ASP A 32 3.42 4.86 9.63
CA ASP A 32 2.68 5.79 10.49
C ASP A 32 2.58 7.18 9.87
N LYS A 33 3.69 7.68 9.30
CA LYS A 33 3.71 8.97 8.61
C LYS A 33 2.84 8.96 7.35
N CYS A 34 2.93 7.90 6.54
CA CYS A 34 2.08 7.75 5.35
C CYS A 34 0.59 7.76 5.74
N LEU A 35 0.21 7.00 6.77
CA LEU A 35 -1.18 6.95 7.25
C LEU A 35 -1.64 8.32 7.78
N ALA A 36 -0.81 9.01 8.56
CA ALA A 36 -1.13 10.32 9.10
C ALA A 36 -1.42 11.36 8.00
N VAL A 37 -0.60 11.40 6.94
CA VAL A 37 -0.83 12.36 5.83
C VAL A 37 -1.98 11.93 4.91
N CYS A 38 -2.32 10.65 4.87
CA CYS A 38 -3.43 10.12 4.06
C CYS A 38 -4.79 10.23 4.76
N ASN A 39 -4.86 10.67 6.02
CA ASN A 39 -6.10 10.80 6.79
C ASN A 39 -7.24 11.60 6.10
N PRO A 40 -6.99 12.64 5.27
CA PRO A 40 -8.07 13.40 4.60
C PRO A 40 -8.76 12.70 3.41
N TYR A 41 -8.38 11.45 3.12
CA TYR A 41 -8.90 10.62 2.04
C TYR A 41 -9.72 9.49 2.64
N ASP A 42 -10.77 9.04 1.96
CA ASP A 42 -11.67 7.97 2.43
C ASP A 42 -11.02 6.58 2.30
N VAL A 43 -10.12 6.43 1.32
CA VAL A 43 -9.45 5.15 1.02
C VAL A 43 -7.98 5.38 0.70
N ILE A 44 -7.12 4.58 1.32
CA ILE A 44 -5.72 4.44 0.97
C ILE A 44 -5.56 3.16 0.16
N TRP A 45 -4.83 3.22 -0.95
CA TRP A 45 -4.57 2.03 -1.75
C TRP A 45 -3.10 1.86 -2.08
N VAL A 46 -2.70 0.60 -2.27
CA VAL A 46 -1.39 0.21 -2.78
C VAL A 46 -1.58 -0.74 -3.94
N ASN A 47 -0.61 -0.72 -4.86
CA ASN A 47 -0.46 -1.70 -5.91
C ASN A 47 0.92 -2.28 -5.70
N GLU A 48 1.03 -3.55 -5.31
CA GLU A 48 2.28 -4.16 -4.87
C GLU A 48 2.53 -5.46 -5.65
N PRO A 49 3.75 -5.75 -6.11
CA PRO A 49 4.04 -7.00 -6.79
C PRO A 49 3.75 -8.20 -5.90
N ILE A 50 3.18 -9.27 -6.46
CA ILE A 50 2.76 -10.45 -5.68
C ILE A 50 3.92 -11.17 -4.97
N ILE A 51 5.16 -10.90 -5.39
CA ILE A 51 6.39 -11.46 -4.82
C ILE A 51 7.03 -10.56 -3.75
N SER A 52 6.45 -9.40 -3.48
CA SER A 52 7.05 -8.41 -2.58
C SER A 52 7.02 -8.87 -1.13
N SER A 53 8.13 -8.69 -0.42
CA SER A 53 8.20 -8.91 1.03
C SER A 53 7.32 -7.94 1.83
N SER A 54 6.88 -6.84 1.21
CA SER A 54 6.07 -5.81 1.86
C SER A 54 4.60 -6.20 2.02
N ILE A 55 4.13 -7.25 1.32
CA ILE A 55 2.71 -7.68 1.36
C ILE A 55 2.24 -7.93 2.79
N GLY A 56 2.98 -8.76 3.53
CA GLY A 56 2.60 -9.10 4.91
C GLY A 56 2.60 -7.88 5.83
N PHE A 57 3.45 -6.89 5.55
CA PHE A 57 3.50 -5.64 6.29
C PHE A 57 2.28 -4.75 6.00
N PHE A 58 1.85 -4.64 4.75
CA PHE A 58 0.61 -3.94 4.40
C PHE A 58 -0.61 -4.59 5.05
N GLU A 59 -0.72 -5.92 4.98
CA GLU A 59 -1.83 -6.67 5.60
C GLU A 59 -1.90 -6.44 7.11
N GLN A 60 -0.76 -6.46 7.81
CA GLN A 60 -0.68 -6.14 9.24
C GLN A 60 -1.12 -4.71 9.58
N ASN A 61 -0.98 -3.76 8.64
CA ASN A 61 -1.44 -2.38 8.80
C ASN A 61 -2.90 -2.15 8.35
N GLY A 62 -3.63 -3.24 8.12
CA GLY A 62 -5.06 -3.21 7.80
C GLY A 62 -5.38 -2.93 6.34
N PHE A 63 -4.42 -3.12 5.44
CA PHE A 63 -4.70 -3.16 4.00
C PHE A 63 -5.26 -4.53 3.63
N ILE A 64 -6.36 -4.53 2.88
CA ILE A 64 -7.08 -5.74 2.49
C ILE A 64 -6.86 -5.97 1.00
N LYS A 65 -6.36 -7.16 0.65
CA LYS A 65 -6.19 -7.59 -0.73
C LYS A 65 -7.51 -7.61 -1.47
N GLN A 66 -7.55 -6.99 -2.64
CA GLN A 66 -8.71 -7.03 -3.51
C GLN A 66 -8.67 -8.26 -4.43
N PRO A 67 -9.83 -8.77 -4.85
CA PRO A 67 -9.90 -9.85 -5.83
C PRO A 67 -9.22 -9.46 -7.15
N GLY A 68 -8.57 -10.46 -7.80
CA GLY A 68 -7.93 -10.31 -9.10
C GLY A 68 -6.43 -10.03 -9.04
N ILE A 69 -5.81 -10.05 -10.23
CA ILE A 69 -4.42 -9.68 -10.46
C ILE A 69 -4.42 -8.38 -11.26
N SER A 70 -3.55 -7.47 -10.88
CA SER A 70 -3.29 -6.21 -11.60
C SER A 70 -1.91 -6.25 -12.25
N ARG A 71 -1.56 -5.17 -12.95
CA ARG A 71 -0.20 -4.94 -13.43
C ARG A 71 0.46 -3.86 -12.60
N PHE A 72 1.70 -4.10 -12.21
CA PHE A 72 2.50 -3.08 -11.58
C PHE A 72 2.81 -1.99 -12.62
N GLU A 73 2.60 -0.73 -12.25
CA GLU A 73 2.56 0.38 -13.20
C GLU A 73 3.80 0.43 -14.11
N GLY A 74 3.56 0.42 -15.43
CA GLY A 74 4.63 0.50 -16.43
C GLY A 74 5.52 -0.74 -16.56
N LEU A 75 5.29 -1.78 -15.74
CA LEU A 75 6.09 -3.01 -15.75
C LEU A 75 5.23 -4.22 -16.12
N ALA A 76 5.84 -5.21 -16.79
CA ALA A 76 5.22 -6.51 -17.07
C ALA A 76 5.28 -7.43 -15.84
N LEU A 77 4.87 -6.91 -14.67
CA LEU A 77 4.95 -7.59 -13.38
C LEU A 77 3.54 -7.75 -12.81
N GLU A 78 3.21 -8.96 -12.39
CA GLU A 78 1.95 -9.24 -11.70
C GLU A 78 1.95 -8.57 -10.33
N SER A 79 0.85 -7.91 -10.03
CA SER A 79 0.64 -7.20 -8.78
C SER A 79 -0.75 -7.43 -8.22
N ALA A 80 -0.94 -7.06 -6.96
CA ALA A 80 -2.25 -7.04 -6.32
C ALA A 80 -2.55 -5.65 -5.77
N ILE A 81 -3.82 -5.28 -5.87
CA ILE A 81 -4.34 -4.07 -5.25
C ILE A 81 -4.73 -4.39 -3.82
N TYR A 82 -4.33 -3.53 -2.88
CA TYR A 82 -4.80 -3.59 -1.50
C TYR A 82 -5.41 -2.25 -1.13
N LEU A 83 -6.50 -2.29 -0.36
CA LEU A 83 -7.25 -1.12 0.08
C LEU A 83 -7.32 -1.06 1.60
N LYS A 84 -7.25 0.14 2.15
CA LYS A 84 -7.50 0.44 3.55
C LYS A 84 -8.49 1.60 3.62
N ALA A 85 -9.64 1.37 4.25
CA ALA A 85 -10.55 2.46 4.59
C ALA A 85 -9.93 3.31 5.70
N THR A 86 -10.10 4.62 5.62
CA THR A 86 -9.85 5.54 6.72
C THR A 86 -11.14 5.73 7.52
N SER A 87 -11.00 5.96 8.82
CA SER A 87 -12.11 6.12 9.76
C SER A 87 -12.45 7.59 9.96
#